data_AF-A0A951FCU6-F1
#
_entry.id   AF-A0A951FCU6-F1
#
_cell.length_a   1.000
_cell.length_b   1.000
_cell.length_c   1.000
_cell.angle_alpha   90.00
_cell.angle_beta   90.00
_cell.angle_gamma   90.00
#
_symmetry.space_group_name_H-M   'P 1'
#
loop_
_entity.id
_entity.type
_entity.pdbx_description
1 polymer ?
#
loop_
_entity_poly.entity_id
_entity_poly.type
_entity_poly.pdbx_seq_one_letter_code
_entity_poly.pdbx_strand_id
1 'polypeptide(L)'
;TDQSATSSYSLDRNGQLSVISASVPTTETAACWLVITDDGRYAYTTNTGSSSVSGYKVGADGSLTLLDMGGVTASTGTGSSPIDAALSKNSRFLYVLSRGTNTISGFAVADNGSLMPIGTVSGLPASVVGLAAR
;
A
#
# COMPACT_ATOMS: atom_id res chain seq x y z
N THR A 1 14.19 -14.18 -8.04
CA THR A 1 12.78 -13.72 -8.04
C THR A 1 12.78 -12.44 -7.25
N ASP A 2 12.46 -11.31 -7.87
CA ASP A 2 12.45 -10.03 -7.14
C ASP A 2 11.38 -10.09 -6.06
N GLN A 3 11.80 -10.00 -4.81
CA GLN A 3 10.92 -9.94 -3.65
C GLN A 3 11.16 -8.59 -2.99
N SER A 4 10.23 -7.66 -3.23
CA SER A 4 10.26 -6.38 -2.53
C SER A 4 9.88 -6.59 -1.07
N ALA A 5 10.31 -5.71 -0.17
CA ALA A 5 10.00 -5.82 1.25
C ALA A 5 9.67 -4.46 1.86
N THR A 6 8.91 -4.49 2.95
CA THR A 6 8.62 -3.34 3.79
C THR A 6 9.39 -3.46 5.09
N SER A 7 9.98 -2.35 5.57
CA SER A 7 10.64 -2.25 6.86
C SER A 7 9.94 -1.23 7.76
N SER A 8 10.14 -1.34 9.07
CA SER A 8 9.63 -0.37 10.05
C SER A 8 10.68 -0.01 11.09
N TYR A 9 10.59 1.22 11.59
CA TYR A 9 11.57 1.81 12.49
C TYR A 9 10.85 2.63 13.56
N SER A 10 11.41 2.67 14.76
CA SER A 10 11.02 3.63 15.81
C SER A 10 12.02 4.78 15.84
N LEU A 11 11.54 5.98 16.12
CA LEU A 11 12.36 7.15 16.40
C LEU A 11 12.21 7.49 17.89
N ASP A 12 13.32 7.60 18.62
CA ASP A 12 13.28 8.06 20.01
C ASP A 12 13.22 9.60 20.12
N ARG A 13 13.10 10.11 21.35
CA ARG A 13 13.02 11.57 21.62
C ARG A 13 14.31 12.34 21.26
N ASN A 14 15.43 11.64 21.12
CA ASN A 14 16.71 12.22 20.75
C ASN A 14 16.95 12.13 19.24
N GLY A 15 16.00 11.59 18.47
CA GLY A 15 16.12 11.41 17.02
C GLY A 15 16.91 10.16 16.61
N GLN A 16 17.13 9.20 17.51
CA GLN A 16 17.78 7.95 17.18
C GLN A 16 16.78 6.97 16.56
N LEU A 17 17.11 6.47 15.36
CA LEU A 17 16.34 5.42 14.68
C LEU A 17 16.75 4.04 15.19
N SER A 18 15.76 3.21 15.54
CA SER A 18 15.93 1.78 15.81
C SER A 18 15.06 0.96 14.86
N VAL A 19 15.59 -0.14 14.35
CA VAL A 19 14.84 -1.06 13.49
C VAL A 19 13.84 -1.84 14.33
N ILE A 20 12.59 -1.92 13.88
CA ILE A 20 11.57 -2.81 14.45
C ILE A 20 11.42 -4.03 13.54
N SER A 21 11.04 -3.82 12.27
CA SER A 21 10.98 -4.88 11.26
C SER A 21 12.02 -4.60 10.19
N ALA A 22 13.06 -5.44 10.09
CA ALA A 22 14.16 -5.21 9.15
C ALA A 22 13.75 -5.46 7.69
N SER A 23 12.96 -6.51 7.44
CA SER A 23 12.50 -6.88 6.11
C SER A 23 11.30 -7.80 6.23
N VAL A 24 10.13 -7.30 5.81
CA VAL A 24 8.91 -8.10 5.70
C VAL A 24 8.53 -8.15 4.22
N PRO A 25 8.75 -9.29 3.54
CA PRO A 25 8.49 -9.40 2.11
C PRO A 25 7.05 -9.04 1.75
N THR A 26 6.89 -8.34 0.64
CA THR A 26 5.62 -8.20 -0.08
C THR A 26 5.24 -9.49 -0.82
N THR A 27 6.22 -10.38 -1.04
CA THR A 27 6.19 -11.51 -1.98
C THR A 27 5.91 -11.13 -3.43
N GLU A 28 5.99 -9.83 -3.75
CA GLU A 28 5.69 -9.22 -5.04
C GLU A 28 6.88 -8.38 -5.55
N THR A 29 6.74 -7.81 -6.75
CA THR A 29 7.84 -7.16 -7.47
C THR A 29 7.68 -5.64 -7.56
N ALA A 30 8.82 -4.94 -7.52
CA ALA A 30 8.93 -3.49 -7.64
C ALA A 30 7.93 -2.71 -6.75
N ALA A 31 8.02 -2.89 -5.42
CA ALA A 31 7.30 -2.05 -4.47
C ALA A 31 7.67 -0.58 -4.67
N CYS A 32 6.68 0.32 -4.65
CA CYS A 32 6.88 1.71 -5.06
C CYS A 32 6.37 2.74 -4.06
N TRP A 33 5.21 2.51 -3.43
CA TRP A 33 4.61 3.47 -2.51
C TRP A 33 3.99 2.76 -1.31
N LEU A 34 4.00 3.42 -0.15
CA LEU A 34 3.41 2.90 1.09
C LEU A 34 2.58 3.97 1.79
N VAL A 35 1.40 3.57 2.28
CA VAL A 35 0.56 4.39 3.17
C VAL A 35 0.19 3.62 4.43
N ILE A 36 -0.11 4.34 5.50
CA ILE A 36 -0.57 3.79 6.79
C ILE A 36 -1.92 4.38 7.16
N THR A 37 -2.79 3.58 7.78
CA THR A 37 -4.07 4.06 8.32
C THR A 37 -3.88 5.06 9.44
N ASP A 38 -4.84 5.97 9.60
CA ASP A 38 -4.83 7.04 10.61
C ASP A 38 -4.75 6.49 12.04
N ASP A 39 -5.35 5.32 12.27
CA ASP A 39 -5.27 4.59 13.54
C ASP A 39 -3.98 3.77 13.71
N GLY A 40 -3.09 3.78 12.71
CA GLY A 40 -1.81 3.11 12.71
C GLY A 40 -1.86 1.59 12.68
N ARG A 41 -3.03 0.96 12.45
CA ARG A 41 -3.19 -0.51 12.54
C ARG A 41 -2.85 -1.26 11.26
N TYR A 42 -2.91 -0.60 10.11
CA TYR A 42 -2.66 -1.22 8.81
C TYR A 42 -1.79 -0.34 7.91
N ALA A 43 -0.94 -0.98 7.12
CA ALA A 43 -0.17 -0.34 6.06
C ALA A 43 -0.39 -1.04 4.72
N TYR A 44 -0.33 -0.30 3.63
CA TYR A 44 -0.54 -0.81 2.27
C TYR A 44 0.57 -0.36 1.35
N THR A 45 1.22 -1.32 0.69
CA THR A 45 2.32 -1.11 -0.24
C THR A 45 1.86 -1.43 -1.66
N THR A 46 2.05 -0.52 -2.60
CA THR A 46 1.82 -0.78 -4.03
C THR A 46 3.00 -1.53 -4.64
N ASN A 47 2.70 -2.58 -5.40
CA ASN A 47 3.69 -3.38 -6.13
C ASN A 47 3.54 -3.09 -7.63
N THR A 48 4.39 -2.19 -8.13
CA THR A 48 4.30 -1.69 -9.52
C THR A 48 4.51 -2.81 -10.53
N GLY A 49 5.48 -3.69 -10.28
CA GLY A 49 5.83 -4.78 -11.20
C GLY A 49 4.75 -5.86 -11.28
N SER A 50 4.05 -6.07 -10.17
CA SER A 50 3.02 -7.11 -10.04
C SER A 50 1.59 -6.62 -10.26
N SER A 51 1.38 -5.30 -10.39
CA SER A 51 0.03 -4.72 -10.49
C SER A 51 -0.88 -5.05 -9.30
N SER A 52 -0.32 -5.08 -8.10
CA SER A 52 -1.00 -5.48 -6.86
C SER A 52 -0.71 -4.53 -5.70
N VAL A 53 -1.40 -4.75 -4.58
CA VAL A 53 -1.17 -4.10 -3.29
C VAL A 53 -0.99 -5.16 -2.22
N SER A 54 0.09 -5.05 -1.44
CA SER A 54 0.33 -5.83 -0.24
C SER A 54 -0.12 -5.06 0.99
N GLY A 55 -0.94 -5.67 1.84
CA GLY A 55 -1.36 -5.12 3.13
C GLY A 55 -0.59 -5.75 4.28
N TYR A 56 -0.33 -4.95 5.31
CA TYR A 56 0.34 -5.35 6.54
C TYR A 56 -0.51 -4.94 7.75
N LYS A 57 -0.64 -5.84 8.72
CA LYS A 57 -0.98 -5.47 10.09
C LYS A 57 0.23 -4.82 10.74
N VAL A 58 -0.01 -3.73 11.45
CA VAL A 58 0.99 -3.02 12.24
C VAL A 58 0.72 -3.31 13.73
N GLY A 59 1.70 -3.87 14.41
CA GLY A 59 1.68 -4.12 15.84
C GLY A 59 1.75 -2.82 16.64
N ALA A 60 1.36 -2.87 17.91
CA ALA A 60 1.45 -1.71 18.81
C ALA A 60 2.89 -1.20 19.01
N ASP A 61 3.88 -2.08 18.80
CA ASP A 61 5.31 -1.79 18.79
C ASP A 61 5.84 -1.34 17.41
N GLY A 62 4.97 -1.27 16.39
CA GLY A 62 5.32 -0.98 15.00
C GLY A 62 5.83 -2.18 14.21
N SER A 63 5.74 -3.40 14.74
CA SER A 63 6.07 -4.62 14.00
C SER A 63 5.12 -4.83 12.81
N LEU A 64 5.62 -5.30 11.69
CA LEU A 64 4.83 -5.53 10.48
C LEU A 64 4.55 -7.02 10.30
N THR A 65 3.31 -7.38 9.99
CA THR A 65 2.90 -8.74 9.62
C THR A 65 2.05 -8.69 8.36
N LEU A 66 2.42 -9.44 7.33
CA LEU A 66 1.69 -9.48 6.07
C LEU A 66 0.26 -10.01 6.29
N LEU A 67 -0.74 -9.35 5.70
CA LEU A 67 -2.15 -9.74 5.84
C LEU A 67 -2.52 -10.97 5.01
N ASP A 68 -1.90 -11.10 3.84
CA ASP A 68 -2.08 -12.21 2.91
C ASP A 68 -0.73 -12.88 2.65
N MET A 69 -0.60 -14.19 2.91
CA MET A 69 0.68 -14.90 2.74
C MET A 69 1.20 -14.91 1.30
N GLY A 70 0.32 -14.73 0.31
CA GLY A 70 0.67 -14.57 -1.10
C GLY A 70 0.98 -13.12 -1.49
N GLY A 71 0.88 -12.16 -0.57
CA GLY A 71 1.26 -10.77 -0.80
C GLY A 71 0.22 -9.91 -1.52
N VAL A 72 -0.88 -10.50 -1.98
CA VAL A 72 -1.91 -9.81 -2.77
C VAL A 72 -3.14 -9.55 -1.92
N THR A 73 -3.15 -8.45 -1.19
CA THR A 73 -4.36 -7.97 -0.49
C THR A 73 -5.37 -7.37 -1.47
N ALA A 74 -4.90 -6.78 -2.58
CA ALA A 74 -5.74 -6.37 -3.70
C ALA A 74 -5.00 -6.42 -5.04
N SER A 75 -5.73 -6.68 -6.11
CA SER A 75 -5.24 -6.47 -7.49
C SER A 75 -5.69 -5.11 -7.99
N THR A 76 -4.84 -4.45 -8.77
CA THR A 76 -5.17 -3.20 -9.48
C THR A 76 -5.40 -3.42 -10.98
N GLY A 77 -5.42 -4.68 -11.43
CA GLY A 77 -5.59 -5.08 -12.82
C GLY A 77 -4.27 -5.28 -13.57
N THR A 78 -4.22 -6.26 -14.47
CA THR A 78 -2.99 -6.60 -15.21
C THR A 78 -2.43 -5.40 -15.97
N GLY A 79 -1.14 -5.12 -15.78
CA GLY A 79 -0.44 -4.04 -16.48
C GLY A 79 -0.78 -2.63 -15.96
N SER A 80 -1.44 -2.53 -14.81
CA SER A 80 -1.83 -1.24 -14.24
C SER A 80 -0.62 -0.43 -13.75
N SER A 81 0.44 -1.09 -13.30
CA SER A 81 1.65 -0.46 -12.74
C SER A 81 1.29 0.63 -11.71
N PRO A 82 0.79 0.26 -10.51
CA PRO A 82 0.44 1.22 -9.47
C PRO A 82 1.69 1.96 -8.99
N ILE A 83 1.65 3.28 -8.99
CA ILE A 83 2.80 4.15 -8.68
C ILE A 83 2.59 5.02 -7.45
N ASP A 84 1.36 5.22 -7.02
CA ASP A 84 1.02 6.05 -5.87
C ASP A 84 -0.28 5.56 -5.22
N ALA A 85 -0.46 5.86 -3.94
CA ALA A 85 -1.67 5.55 -3.20
C ALA A 85 -1.95 6.60 -2.11
N ALA A 86 -3.23 6.81 -1.80
CA ALA A 86 -3.63 7.60 -0.64
C ALA A 86 -4.86 7.00 0.05
N LEU A 87 -4.91 7.16 1.36
CA LEU A 87 -6.08 6.84 2.16
C LEU A 87 -6.97 8.08 2.31
N SER A 88 -8.27 7.87 2.32
CA SER A 88 -9.23 8.87 2.81
C SER A 88 -8.93 9.24 4.28
N LYS A 89 -9.40 10.41 4.74
CA LYS A 89 -9.08 10.93 6.09
C LYS A 89 -9.42 9.97 7.21
N ASN A 90 -10.50 9.20 7.07
CA ASN A 90 -10.91 8.22 8.08
C ASN A 90 -10.43 6.80 7.77
N SER A 91 -9.51 6.66 6.81
CA SER A 91 -8.90 5.40 6.37
C SER A 91 -9.89 4.32 5.92
N ARG A 92 -11.16 4.63 5.67
CA ARG A 92 -12.14 3.64 5.18
C ARG A 92 -12.00 3.32 3.71
N PHE A 93 -11.26 4.14 2.97
CA PHE A 93 -11.01 3.96 1.55
C PHE A 93 -9.53 4.18 1.23
N LEU A 94 -9.01 3.28 0.40
CA LEU A 94 -7.70 3.36 -0.24
C LEU A 94 -7.90 3.64 -1.73
N TYR A 95 -7.18 4.61 -2.27
CA TYR A 95 -7.13 4.93 -3.69
C TYR A 95 -5.74 4.64 -4.21
N VAL A 96 -5.65 3.99 -5.38
CA VAL A 96 -4.38 3.60 -5.99
C VAL A 96 -4.32 4.14 -7.41
N LEU A 97 -3.33 4.97 -7.70
CA LEU A 97 -3.05 5.51 -9.03
C LEU A 97 -2.17 4.52 -9.81
N SER A 98 -2.64 4.19 -11.00
CA SER A 98 -2.02 3.23 -11.91
C SER A 98 -1.63 3.91 -13.20
N ARG A 99 -0.31 3.94 -13.49
CA ARG A 99 0.25 4.64 -14.64
C ARG A 99 0.14 3.85 -15.93
N GLY A 100 0.18 2.52 -15.87
CA GLY A 100 0.10 1.67 -17.05
C GLY A 100 -1.29 1.71 -17.70
N THR A 101 -2.33 1.88 -16.89
CA THR A 101 -3.74 1.90 -17.33
C THR A 101 -4.38 3.29 -17.29
N ASN A 102 -3.68 4.32 -16.79
CA ASN A 102 -4.21 5.67 -16.56
C ASN A 102 -5.51 5.67 -15.73
N THR A 103 -5.48 4.95 -14.61
CA THR A 103 -6.65 4.74 -13.75
C THR A 103 -6.38 5.08 -12.28
N ILE A 104 -7.44 5.38 -11.54
CA ILE A 104 -7.46 5.24 -10.07
C ILE A 104 -8.39 4.08 -9.72
N SER A 105 -7.86 3.10 -9.01
CA SER A 105 -8.64 2.00 -8.41
C SER A 105 -8.97 2.34 -6.95
N GLY A 106 -10.23 2.19 -6.58
CA GLY A 106 -10.71 2.42 -5.22
C GLY A 106 -10.99 1.11 -4.49
N PHE A 107 -10.62 1.06 -3.22
CA PHE A 107 -10.88 -0.06 -2.32
C PHE A 107 -11.48 0.44 -1.01
N ALA A 108 -12.52 -0.23 -0.51
CA ALA A 108 -12.95 -0.11 0.88
C ALA A 108 -12.00 -0.89 1.79
N VAL A 109 -11.60 -0.27 2.89
CA VAL A 109 -10.75 -0.87 3.92
C VAL A 109 -11.67 -1.44 5.00
N ALA A 110 -11.63 -2.75 5.18
CA ALA A 110 -12.39 -3.44 6.22
C ALA A 110 -11.69 -3.35 7.59
N ASP A 111 -12.42 -3.65 8.66
CA ASP A 111 -11.91 -3.60 10.04
C ASP A 111 -10.73 -4.55 10.30
N ASN A 112 -10.58 -5.59 9.49
CA ASN A 112 -9.46 -6.54 9.54
C ASN A 112 -8.30 -6.16 8.60
N GLY A 113 -8.40 -5.02 7.93
CA GLY A 113 -7.40 -4.51 6.98
C GLY A 113 -7.53 -5.07 5.56
N SER A 114 -8.51 -5.95 5.27
CA SER A 114 -8.73 -6.41 3.90
C SER A 114 -9.25 -5.28 3.00
N LEU A 115 -9.01 -5.43 1.70
CA LEU A 115 -9.39 -4.44 0.69
C LEU A 115 -10.48 -5.02 -0.21
N MET A 116 -11.63 -4.34 -0.25
CA MET A 116 -12.74 -4.70 -1.14
C MET A 116 -12.83 -3.70 -2.29
N PRO A 117 -12.81 -4.13 -3.56
CA PRO A 117 -12.89 -3.19 -4.69
C PRO A 117 -14.23 -2.45 -4.69
N ILE A 118 -14.19 -1.14 -4.89
CA ILE A 118 -15.39 -0.28 -4.99
C ILE A 118 -15.54 0.41 -6.35
N GLY A 119 -14.57 0.21 -7.25
CA GLY A 119 -14.64 0.69 -8.62
C GLY A 119 -13.31 1.29 -9.10
N THR A 120 -13.29 1.65 -10.37
CA THR A 120 -12.13 2.22 -11.05
C THR A 120 -12.58 3.41 -11.89
N VAL A 121 -11.83 4.50 -11.81
CA VAL A 121 -11.95 5.66 -12.70
C VAL A 121 -10.84 5.59 -13.74
N SER A 122 -11.18 5.77 -15.01
CA SER A 122 -10.25 5.72 -16.15
C SER A 122 -10.18 7.06 -16.89
N GLY A 123 -9.28 7.15 -17.88
CA GLY A 123 -9.15 8.33 -18.73
C GLY A 123 -8.36 9.46 -18.08
N LEU A 124 -7.52 9.15 -17.08
CA LEU A 124 -6.65 10.15 -16.49
C LEU A 124 -5.59 10.62 -17.51
N PRO A 125 -5.22 11.92 -17.50
CA PRO A 125 -4.11 12.39 -18.30
C PRO A 125 -2.83 11.62 -18.01
N ALA A 126 -2.03 11.33 -19.04
CA ALA A 126 -0.77 10.60 -18.90
C ALA A 126 0.29 11.33 -18.05
N SER A 127 0.09 12.62 -17.79
CA SER A 127 0.93 13.46 -16.93
C SER A 127 0.66 13.29 -15.43
N VAL A 128 -0.38 12.55 -15.04
CA VAL A 128 -0.70 12.31 -13.62
C VAL A 128 0.30 11.32 -13.04
N VAL A 129 1.03 11.76 -12.01
CA VAL A 129 2.09 10.98 -11.33
C VAL A 129 1.89 10.86 -9.83
N GLY A 130 0.89 11.56 -9.28
CA GLY A 130 0.56 11.47 -7.87
C GLY A 130 -0.91 11.75 -7.59
N LEU A 131 -1.36 11.34 -6.41
CA LEU A 131 -2.74 11.48 -5.97
C LEU A 131 -2.80 11.94 -4.51
N ALA A 132 -3.81 12.73 -4.18
CA ALA A 132 -4.15 13.06 -2.81
C ALA A 132 -5.62 12.73 -2.56
N ALA A 133 -5.91 12.19 -1.39
CA ALA A 133 -7.26 11.88 -0.95
C ALA A 133 -7.56 12.61 0.37
N ARG A 134 -8.85 12.83 0.63
CA ARG A 134 -9.38 13.40 1.87
C ARG A 134 -10.56 12.58 2.34
#